data_AF-A0A438DU92-F1
#
_entry.id   AF-A0A438DU92-F1
#
_cell.length_a   1.000
_cell.length_b   1.000
_cell.length_c   1.000
_cell.angle_alpha   90.00
_cell.angle_beta   90.00
_cell.angle_gamma   90.00
#
_symmetry.space_group_name_H-M   'P 1'
#
loop_
_entity.id
_entity.type
_entity.pdbx_description
1 polymer ?
#
loop_
_entity_poly.entity_id
_entity_poly.type
_entity_poly.pdbx_seq_one_letter_code
_entity_poly.pdbx_strand_id
1 'polypeptide(L)'
;MVKTAMTGATHREESDASYGTSQLQFPATNPGGTENPTQQIMIHKLNGRNFLHWSQLVKLFIRGKGKLGYLTSTNKAPKSEDPVYQTWDSENSMVMVWLINSMEVAIRQTYLFLPIAKDL
;
A
#
# COMPACT_ATOMS: atom_id res chain seq x y z
N MET A 1 48.63 45.81 -3.35
CA MET A 1 47.23 45.78 -2.86
C MET A 1 46.55 44.56 -3.44
N VAL A 2 45.89 43.78 -2.59
CA VAL A 2 45.35 42.44 -2.87
C VAL A 2 43.86 42.55 -3.22
N LYS A 3 43.52 42.16 -4.47
CA LYS A 3 42.46 41.23 -4.92
C LYS A 3 40.96 41.45 -4.54
N THR A 4 40.10 41.06 -5.51
CA THR A 4 38.72 40.46 -5.36
C THR A 4 37.55 41.45 -5.45
N ALA A 5 36.40 41.24 -6.14
CA ALA A 5 35.86 40.23 -7.07
C ALA A 5 34.65 40.81 -7.86
N MET A 6 34.28 40.09 -8.94
CA MET A 6 33.06 40.20 -9.76
C MET A 6 31.78 39.82 -8.98
N THR A 7 30.60 40.28 -9.45
CA THR A 7 29.47 39.43 -9.93
C THR A 7 28.17 40.24 -10.07
N GLY A 8 27.40 39.98 -11.13
CA GLY A 8 26.00 40.41 -11.23
C GLY A 8 25.39 40.12 -12.61
N ALA A 9 25.27 38.84 -12.98
CA ALA A 9 24.57 38.42 -14.21
C ALA A 9 23.16 37.89 -13.88
N THR A 10 22.19 38.60 -14.46
CA THR A 10 20.97 38.12 -15.13
C THR A 10 20.07 37.08 -14.44
N HIS A 11 18.91 37.58 -13.99
CA HIS A 11 17.73 36.84 -13.59
C HIS A 11 17.15 36.04 -14.77
N ARG A 12 16.97 34.74 -14.59
CA ARG A 12 16.22 33.85 -15.49
C ARG A 12 15.20 33.12 -14.62
N GLU A 13 13.92 33.45 -14.78
CA GLU A 13 12.82 32.72 -14.13
C GLU A 13 12.57 31.44 -14.94
N GLU A 14 12.93 30.29 -14.36
CA GLU A 14 12.38 29.00 -14.77
C GLU A 14 11.27 28.63 -13.78
N SER A 15 10.05 28.55 -14.29
CA SER A 15 8.87 28.09 -13.57
C SER A 15 8.95 26.57 -13.40
N ASP A 16 9.41 26.11 -12.25
CA ASP A 16 9.32 24.70 -11.89
C ASP A 16 7.89 24.38 -11.43
N ALA A 17 7.18 23.63 -12.27
CA ALA A 17 5.96 22.95 -11.89
C ALA A 17 6.30 21.96 -10.78
N SER A 18 5.93 22.30 -9.54
CA SER A 18 6.00 21.41 -8.39
C SER A 18 5.03 20.24 -8.60
N TYR A 19 5.51 19.17 -9.23
CA TYR A 19 4.96 17.85 -8.99
C TYR A 19 5.37 17.49 -7.57
N GLY A 20 4.47 17.76 -6.61
CA GLY A 20 4.69 17.41 -5.22
C GLY A 20 5.02 15.93 -5.10
N THR A 21 6.29 15.63 -4.85
CA THR A 21 6.76 14.28 -4.54
C THR A 21 6.09 13.88 -3.23
N SER A 22 4.97 13.17 -3.33
CA SER A 22 4.31 12.58 -2.17
C SER A 22 5.25 11.51 -1.62
N GLN A 23 6.00 11.87 -0.58
CA GLN A 23 6.91 10.99 0.12
C GLN A 23 6.12 9.75 0.57
N LEU A 24 6.54 8.57 0.11
CA LEU A 24 5.96 7.30 0.51
C LEU A 24 6.28 7.05 1.99
N GLN A 25 5.43 7.55 2.90
CA GLN A 25 5.55 7.27 4.31
C GLN A 25 4.96 5.88 4.60
N PHE A 26 5.80 4.85 4.65
CA PHE A 26 5.36 3.52 5.09
C PHE A 26 5.12 3.53 6.60
N PRO A 27 4.02 2.94 7.10
CA PRO A 27 3.86 2.74 8.54
C PRO A 27 5.00 1.86 9.06
N ALA A 28 5.67 2.31 10.12
CA ALA A 28 6.76 1.56 10.73
C ALA A 28 6.29 0.16 11.14
N THR A 29 6.92 -0.88 10.57
CA THR A 29 6.71 -2.27 10.96
C THR A 29 7.52 -2.56 12.22
N ASN A 30 6.85 -2.68 13.38
CA ASN A 30 7.49 -3.14 14.61
C ASN A 30 7.75 -4.66 14.52
N PRO A 31 9.00 -5.14 14.62
CA PRO A 31 9.32 -6.56 14.62
C PRO A 31 9.07 -7.10 16.04
N GLY A 32 7.82 -7.46 16.34
CA GLY A 32 7.45 -8.08 17.62
C GLY A 32 6.08 -7.72 18.21
N GLY A 33 5.27 -6.91 17.52
CA GLY A 33 3.95 -6.49 17.99
C GLY A 33 2.79 -7.10 17.20
N THR A 34 1.69 -7.40 17.88
CA THR A 34 0.39 -7.76 17.29
C THR A 34 0.06 -6.83 16.12
N GLU A 35 -0.11 -7.40 14.92
CA GLU A 35 -0.37 -6.62 13.70
C GLU A 35 -1.71 -5.88 13.86
N ASN A 36 -1.67 -4.55 13.90
CA ASN A 36 -2.90 -3.75 14.01
C ASN A 36 -3.57 -3.65 12.62
N PRO A 37 -4.80 -4.16 12.44
CA PRO A 37 -5.51 -4.10 11.16
C PRO A 37 -5.82 -2.67 10.68
N THR A 38 -5.71 -1.67 11.57
CA THR A 38 -5.98 -0.26 11.29
C THR A 38 -4.73 0.58 11.00
N GLN A 39 -3.53 -0.01 10.96
CA GLN A 39 -2.35 0.71 10.45
C GLN A 39 -2.67 1.25 9.05
N GLN A 40 -2.79 2.58 8.90
CA GLN A 40 -3.22 3.21 7.65
C GLN A 40 -2.29 2.79 6.50
N ILE A 41 -2.82 1.95 5.62
CA ILE A 41 -2.06 1.17 4.64
C ILE A 41 -1.70 2.01 3.42
N MET A 42 -2.52 3.00 3.10
CA MET A 42 -2.33 3.82 1.91
C MET A 42 -2.91 5.22 2.06
N ILE A 43 -2.07 6.21 1.75
CA ILE A 43 -2.44 7.62 1.64
C ILE A 43 -3.45 7.83 0.49
N HIS A 44 -3.37 7.00 -0.57
CA HIS A 44 -4.25 7.09 -1.74
C HIS A 44 -5.16 5.87 -1.82
N LYS A 45 -6.42 6.04 -1.41
CA LYS A 45 -7.44 5.00 -1.58
C LYS A 45 -7.76 4.75 -3.06
N LEU A 46 -8.16 3.53 -3.40
CA LEU A 46 -8.69 3.21 -4.73
C LEU A 46 -9.95 4.07 -4.98
N ASN A 47 -9.95 4.82 -6.06
CA ASN A 47 -11.01 5.79 -6.42
C ASN A 47 -11.54 5.61 -7.85
N GLY A 48 -11.29 4.45 -8.44
CA GLY A 48 -11.72 4.10 -9.80
C GLY A 48 -10.85 4.69 -10.92
N ARG A 49 -10.03 5.72 -10.63
CA ARG A 49 -9.14 6.37 -11.61
C ARG A 49 -7.66 6.05 -11.40
N ASN A 50 -7.29 5.53 -10.23
CA ASN A 50 -5.90 5.35 -9.82
C ASN A 50 -5.48 3.87 -9.66
N PHE A 51 -6.18 2.92 -10.29
CA PHE A 51 -5.94 1.48 -10.11
C PHE A 51 -4.47 1.07 -10.29
N LEU A 52 -3.78 1.59 -11.31
CA LEU A 52 -2.39 1.23 -11.56
C LEU A 52 -1.45 1.63 -10.41
N HIS A 53 -1.60 2.85 -9.88
CA HIS A 53 -0.80 3.32 -8.76
C HIS A 53 -1.16 2.60 -7.46
N TRP A 54 -2.46 2.46 -7.19
CA TRP A 54 -2.98 1.76 -6.01
C TRP A 54 -2.50 0.31 -5.96
N SER A 55 -2.64 -0.44 -7.06
CA SER A 55 -2.28 -1.86 -7.11
C SER A 55 -0.79 -2.10 -6.87
N GLN A 56 0.09 -1.21 -7.37
CA GLN A 56 1.53 -1.29 -7.10
C GLN A 56 1.84 -1.08 -5.62
N LEU A 57 1.21 -0.09 -4.98
CA LEU A 57 1.41 0.20 -3.56
C LEU A 57 0.86 -0.92 -2.66
N VAL A 58 -0.35 -1.45 -2.94
CA VAL A 58 -0.90 -2.63 -2.25
C VAL A 58 0.08 -3.79 -2.35
N LYS A 59 0.54 -4.09 -3.57
CA LYS A 59 1.42 -5.23 -3.83
C LYS A 59 2.72 -5.12 -3.04
N LEU A 60 3.34 -3.94 -3.00
CA LEU A 60 4.54 -3.67 -2.22
C LEU A 60 4.30 -3.83 -0.72
N PHE A 61 3.20 -3.26 -0.20
CA PHE A 61 2.84 -3.36 1.21
C PHE A 61 2.64 -4.82 1.65
N ILE A 62 1.81 -5.58 0.94
CA ILE A 62 1.53 -6.99 1.25
C ILE A 62 2.79 -7.84 1.10
N ARG A 63 3.65 -7.54 0.10
CA ARG A 63 4.94 -8.21 -0.06
C ARG A 63 5.87 -7.93 1.12
N GLY A 64 5.96 -6.68 1.60
CA GLY A 64 6.73 -6.32 2.78
C GLY A 64 6.26 -7.03 4.05
N LYS A 65 4.99 -7.42 4.10
CA LYS A 65 4.37 -8.22 5.17
C LYS A 65 4.54 -9.74 5.01
N GLY A 66 5.16 -10.21 3.91
CA GLY A 66 5.31 -11.64 3.63
C GLY A 66 4.01 -12.36 3.24
N LYS A 67 2.91 -11.63 3.00
CA LYS A 67 1.58 -12.21 2.74
C LYS A 67 1.17 -12.18 1.27
N LEU A 68 2.12 -11.96 0.34
CA LEU A 68 1.83 -11.86 -1.09
C LEU A 68 1.16 -13.12 -1.66
N GLY A 69 1.44 -14.28 -1.07
CA GLY A 69 0.89 -15.55 -1.52
C GLY A 69 -0.63 -15.67 -1.44
N TYR A 70 -1.28 -14.85 -0.60
CA TYR A 70 -2.74 -14.77 -0.51
C TYR A 70 -3.37 -14.04 -1.71
N LEU A 71 -2.65 -13.10 -2.34
CA LEU A 71 -3.09 -12.46 -3.58
C LEU A 71 -2.79 -13.32 -4.82
N THR A 72 -1.60 -13.93 -4.86
CA THR A 72 -1.15 -14.69 -6.03
C THR A 72 -1.63 -16.14 -6.04
N SER A 73 -2.44 -16.54 -5.05
CA SER A 73 -2.92 -17.93 -4.87
C SER A 73 -1.80 -18.97 -4.72
N THR A 74 -0.58 -18.55 -4.35
CA THR A 74 0.48 -19.51 -4.00
C THR A 74 0.21 -20.11 -2.61
N ASN A 75 -0.43 -19.36 -1.72
CA ASN A 75 -0.96 -19.86 -0.45
C ASN A 75 -2.40 -20.33 -0.65
N LYS A 76 -2.57 -21.54 -1.21
CA LYS A 76 -3.90 -22.10 -1.48
C LYS A 76 -4.67 -22.37 -0.19
N ALA A 77 -5.98 -22.20 -0.23
CA ALA A 77 -6.88 -22.56 0.85
C ALA A 77 -6.72 -24.05 1.20
N PRO A 78 -6.37 -24.40 2.46
CA PRO A 78 -6.43 -25.76 2.95
C PRO A 78 -7.87 -26.27 2.99
N LYS A 79 -8.04 -27.57 3.23
CA LYS A 79 -9.37 -28.12 3.56
C LYS A 79 -9.80 -27.62 4.93
N SER A 80 -11.10 -27.46 5.16
CA SER A 80 -11.67 -26.98 6.43
C SER A 80 -11.29 -27.83 7.65
N GLU A 81 -11.00 -29.11 7.44
CA GLU A 81 -10.62 -30.05 8.50
C GLU A 81 -9.12 -30.00 8.83
N ASP A 82 -8.33 -29.31 8.01
CA ASP A 82 -6.89 -29.19 8.22
C ASP A 82 -6.60 -28.26 9.40
N PRO A 83 -5.77 -28.68 10.38
CA PRO A 83 -5.33 -27.81 11.47
C PRO A 83 -4.74 -26.46 11.02
N VAL A 84 -4.16 -26.38 9.83
CA VAL A 84 -3.61 -25.12 9.30
C VAL A 84 -4.66 -24.17 8.73
N TYR A 85 -5.91 -24.61 8.57
CA TYR A 85 -7.00 -23.80 8.01
C TYR A 85 -7.24 -22.53 8.82
N GLN A 86 -7.29 -22.62 10.16
CA GLN A 86 -7.57 -21.45 11.00
C GLN A 86 -6.51 -20.36 10.85
N THR A 87 -5.23 -20.76 10.76
CA THR A 87 -4.13 -19.82 10.51
C THR A 87 -4.29 -19.20 9.12
N TRP A 88 -4.55 -20.01 8.10
CA TRP A 88 -4.75 -19.51 6.74
C TRP A 88 -5.93 -18.53 6.65
N ASP A 89 -7.06 -18.84 7.29
CA ASP A 89 -8.28 -18.04 7.29
C ASP A 89 -8.07 -16.68 8.00
N SER A 90 -7.39 -16.70 9.14
CA SER A 90 -7.00 -15.48 9.87
C SER A 90 -6.08 -14.58 9.04
N GLU A 91 -5.07 -15.15 8.40
CA GLU A 91 -4.15 -14.39 7.56
C GLU A 91 -4.81 -13.87 6.27
N ASN A 92 -5.66 -14.67 5.64
CA ASN A 92 -6.47 -14.26 4.49
C ASN A 92 -7.40 -13.09 4.87
N SER A 93 -8.07 -13.19 6.03
CA SER A 93 -8.94 -12.12 6.55
C SER A 93 -8.18 -10.84 6.85
N MET A 94 -6.94 -10.93 7.35
CA MET A 94 -6.08 -9.76 7.55
C MET A 94 -5.78 -9.05 6.23
N VAL A 95 -5.41 -9.81 5.18
CA VAL A 95 -5.16 -9.23 3.85
C VAL A 95 -6.43 -8.61 3.27
N MET A 96 -7.59 -9.25 3.46
CA MET A 96 -8.88 -8.69 3.06
C MET A 96 -9.18 -7.35 3.74
N VAL A 97 -9.01 -7.26 5.06
CA VAL A 97 -9.20 -6.00 5.81
C VAL A 97 -8.27 -4.92 5.26
N TRP A 98 -7.03 -5.27 4.92
CA TRP A 98 -6.08 -4.34 4.32
C TRP A 98 -6.53 -3.81 2.96
N LEU A 99 -6.99 -4.70 2.08
CA LEU A 99 -7.52 -4.34 0.76
C LEU A 99 -8.77 -3.47 0.87
N ILE A 100 -9.76 -3.89 1.65
CA ILE A 100 -11.05 -3.20 1.83
C ILE A 100 -10.85 -1.79 2.42
N ASN A 101 -9.96 -1.65 3.40
CA ASN A 101 -9.66 -0.36 4.01
C ASN A 101 -8.86 0.58 3.09
N SER A 102 -8.18 0.02 2.09
CA SER A 102 -7.45 0.77 1.07
C SER A 102 -8.33 1.27 -0.09
N MET A 103 -9.63 1.00 -0.07
CA MET A 103 -10.58 1.43 -1.10
C MET A 103 -11.48 2.57 -0.59
N GLU A 104 -11.93 3.44 -1.49
CA GLU A 104 -13.01 4.38 -1.18
C GLU A 104 -14.30 3.63 -0.85
N VAL A 105 -15.17 4.25 -0.04
CA VAL A 105 -16.40 3.62 0.46
C VAL A 105 -17.30 3.14 -0.68
N ALA A 106 -17.41 3.92 -1.75
CA ALA A 106 -18.22 3.57 -2.92
C ALA A 106 -17.73 2.31 -3.64
N ILE A 107 -16.42 2.03 -3.58
CA ILE A 107 -15.82 0.86 -4.23
C ILE A 107 -15.83 -0.33 -3.28
N ARG A 108 -15.39 -0.16 -2.02
CA ARG A 108 -15.25 -1.29 -1.10
C ARG A 108 -16.56 -2.07 -0.88
N GLN A 109 -17.71 -1.42 -1.02
CA GLN A 109 -19.03 -2.06 -0.85
C GLN A 109 -19.25 -3.22 -1.84
N THR A 110 -18.68 -3.15 -3.05
CA THR A 110 -18.81 -4.24 -4.04
C THR A 110 -17.95 -5.46 -3.70
N TYR A 111 -16.95 -5.29 -2.82
CA TYR A 111 -15.96 -6.31 -2.49
C TYR A 111 -16.09 -6.87 -1.07
N LEU A 112 -16.94 -6.27 -0.22
CA LEU A 112 -17.05 -6.57 1.21
C LEU A 112 -17.40 -8.03 1.52
N PHE A 113 -18.13 -8.70 0.62
CA PHE A 113 -18.66 -10.04 0.82
C PHE A 113 -17.90 -11.12 0.04
N LEU A 114 -16.77 -10.77 -0.58
CA LEU A 114 -15.93 -11.78 -1.21
C LEU A 114 -15.26 -12.66 -0.15
N PRO A 115 -15.08 -13.97 -0.41
CA PRO A 115 -14.61 -14.88 0.63
C PRO A 115 -13.10 -14.83 0.86
N ILE A 116 -12.32 -14.39 -0.14
CA ILE A 116 -10.85 -14.50 -0.12
C ILE A 116 -10.18 -13.32 -0.81
N ALA A 117 -8.98 -12.99 -0.34
CA ALA A 117 -8.19 -11.87 -0.84
C ALA A 117 -7.83 -11.97 -2.33
N LYS A 118 -7.73 -13.19 -2.89
CA LYS A 118 -7.43 -13.36 -4.32
C LYS A 118 -8.53 -12.86 -5.26
N ASP A 119 -9.76 -12.80 -4.77
CA ASP A 119 -10.93 -12.44 -5.56
C ASP A 119 -11.26 -10.94 -5.51
N LEU A 120 -10.57 -10.19 -4.64
CA LEU A 120 -10.61 -8.72 -4.59
C LEU A 120 -9.76 -8.08 -5.70
#